data_AF-F0YS39-F1
#
_entry.id   AF-F0YS39-F1
#
_cell.length_a   1.000
_cell.length_b   1.000
_cell.length_c   1.000
_cell.angle_alpha   90.00
_cell.angle_beta   90.00
_cell.angle_gamma   90.00
#
_symmetry.space_group_name_H-M   'P 1'
#
loop_
_entity.id
_entity.type
_entity.pdbx_description
1 polymer ?
#
loop_
_entity_poly.entity_id
_entity_poly.type
_entity_poly.pdbx_seq_one_letter_code
_entity_poly.pdbx_strand_id
1 'polypeptide(L)'
;RHVDDVDCLSEPFAGGAIYNGTFKQWPIEPMENNFFSHTGNPGLTNFTCDVSGASSTSGAPVECNITNLVSDDVTEYEYCGRRGQCDFTSGTCYCIDGYEGSTCTASSYAESGSNTLPGVDIHAAGNDYVGDLFKLSTDKSSASDFTFMKIIADDEDLLSIRGDGLLSIAQIDVTTYGATVSAGGLTILTDGAKIEDGGLQVSSTALDDPVLHIVGDGESFTDALLRVDSVRSEDANYWFARFNTAYDVTDGSYDVNVFSIRGDGYTKIEGELHVNNVTSVHSLELTGAGFTINQGGLHIIEDGATIYDGGAEIRNNNLTVLRAYHNDAFRDKDNGTVFSVESSADFTRDINLIEAIMDADSAYTPETVFRVNGLPRTYIDQGGLDVIGGITVSSAGINITAGGLWVSSGGVHVQGWEREATRGAPRELRDGAWIMARLGRSGS
;
A
#
# COMPACT_ATOMS: atom_id res chain seq x y z
N ARG A 1 58.47 -28.76 51.74
CA ARG A 1 56.99 -28.81 51.78
C ARG A 1 56.37 -27.80 52.75
N HIS A 2 57.16 -27.05 53.53
CA HIS A 2 56.65 -25.93 54.35
C HIS A 2 56.85 -24.57 53.70
N VAL A 3 57.36 -24.55 52.48
CA VAL A 3 57.62 -23.37 51.65
C VAL A 3 57.24 -23.81 50.25
N ASP A 4 56.42 -23.02 49.56
CA ASP A 4 55.96 -23.32 48.21
C ASP A 4 56.94 -22.77 47.18
N ASP A 5 57.40 -21.52 47.40
CA ASP A 5 58.40 -20.88 46.56
C ASP A 5 59.46 -20.13 47.39
N VAL A 6 60.74 -20.36 47.07
CA VAL A 6 61.90 -19.74 47.71
C VAL A 6 63.00 -19.44 46.68
N ASP A 7 63.47 -18.20 46.70
CA ASP A 7 64.69 -17.82 46.00
C ASP A 7 65.87 -17.84 46.97
N CYS A 8 66.95 -18.52 46.59
CA CYS A 8 68.20 -18.52 47.35
C CYS A 8 69.31 -17.87 46.52
N LEU A 9 69.84 -16.74 46.99
CA LEU A 9 70.97 -16.04 46.38
C LEU A 9 72.18 -16.09 47.31
N SER A 10 73.34 -16.47 46.77
CA SER A 10 74.59 -16.45 47.51
C SER A 10 75.44 -15.24 47.13
N GLU A 11 75.94 -14.51 48.12
CA GLU A 11 76.87 -13.41 47.93
C GLU A 11 78.21 -13.72 48.62
N PRO A 12 79.35 -13.59 47.91
CA PRO A 12 80.66 -13.79 48.52
C PRO A 12 80.96 -12.66 49.50
N PHE A 13 81.37 -13.02 50.72
CA PHE A 13 81.74 -12.08 51.77
C PHE A 13 83.19 -12.29 52.19
N ALA A 14 83.89 -11.24 52.60
CA ALA A 14 85.28 -11.36 53.02
C ALA A 14 85.37 -12.25 54.28
N GLY A 15 85.83 -13.50 54.11
CA GLY A 15 85.92 -14.49 55.19
C GLY A 15 84.73 -15.47 55.28
N GLY A 16 83.80 -15.47 54.31
CA GLY A 16 82.66 -16.40 54.30
C GLY A 16 81.74 -16.26 53.07
N ALA A 17 80.52 -16.78 53.17
CA ALA A 17 79.46 -16.58 52.18
C ALA A 17 78.16 -16.24 52.90
N ILE A 18 77.39 -15.31 52.34
CA ILE A 18 76.03 -14.99 52.80
C ILE A 18 75.06 -15.66 51.85
N TYR A 19 74.08 -16.37 52.39
CA TYR A 19 72.97 -16.94 51.62
C TYR A 19 71.68 -16.23 52.01
N ASN A 20 71.11 -15.47 51.08
CA ASN A 20 69.83 -14.80 51.25
C ASN A 20 68.73 -15.69 50.68
N GLY A 21 67.91 -16.25 51.57
CA GLY A 21 66.67 -16.95 51.21
C GLY A 21 65.49 -15.98 51.29
N THR A 22 64.80 -15.77 50.18
CA THR A 22 63.55 -15.00 50.11
C THR A 22 62.38 -15.96 49.92
N PHE A 23 61.54 -16.11 50.94
CA PHE A 23 60.29 -16.87 50.82
C PHE A 23 59.27 -16.03 50.08
N LYS A 24 58.83 -16.50 48.91
CA LYS A 24 57.83 -15.81 48.09
C LYS A 24 56.41 -16.25 48.39
N GLN A 25 56.25 -17.53 48.74
CA GLN A 25 54.93 -18.11 48.96
C GLN A 25 54.99 -19.23 50.00
N TRP A 26 54.07 -19.19 50.96
CA TRP A 26 53.81 -20.29 51.89
C TRP A 26 52.79 -21.26 51.27
N PRO A 27 52.83 -22.55 51.62
CA PRO A 27 51.84 -23.52 51.16
C PRO A 27 50.42 -23.10 51.57
N ILE A 28 49.45 -23.35 50.69
CA ILE A 28 48.02 -23.06 50.91
C ILE A 28 47.43 -23.95 52.04
N GLU A 29 48.07 -25.09 52.33
CA GLU A 29 47.69 -26.05 53.38
C GLU A 29 48.91 -26.40 54.28
N PRO A 30 49.40 -25.47 55.12
CA PRO A 30 50.62 -25.65 55.91
C PRO A 30 50.46 -26.62 57.09
N MET A 31 49.25 -27.16 57.32
CA MET A 31 48.95 -28.08 58.42
C MET A 31 49.42 -29.52 58.19
N GLU A 32 49.94 -29.87 57.00
CA GLU A 32 50.16 -31.27 56.59
C GLU A 32 51.59 -31.82 56.77
N ASN A 33 52.23 -31.58 57.91
CA ASN A 33 53.38 -32.38 58.29
C ASN A 33 53.46 -32.45 59.81
N ASN A 34 53.26 -33.66 60.36
CA ASN A 34 53.26 -34.01 61.79
C ASN A 34 54.56 -33.66 62.56
N PHE A 35 55.49 -32.93 61.96
CA PHE A 35 56.76 -32.47 62.54
C PHE A 35 56.84 -30.95 62.70
N PHE A 36 56.18 -30.14 61.86
CA PHE A 36 56.20 -28.68 61.95
C PHE A 36 54.86 -28.07 61.54
N SER A 37 54.34 -27.14 62.34
CA SER A 37 53.14 -26.35 62.03
C SER A 37 53.41 -24.87 62.23
N HIS A 38 52.85 -24.04 61.35
CA HIS A 38 52.87 -22.57 61.48
C HIS A 38 51.56 -21.99 60.92
N THR A 39 51.14 -20.86 61.47
CA THR A 39 49.91 -20.14 61.07
C THR A 39 50.24 -18.81 60.39
N GLY A 40 51.41 -18.72 59.75
CA GLY A 40 51.96 -17.48 59.20
C GLY A 40 53.47 -17.57 59.02
N ASN A 41 54.18 -16.43 59.03
CA ASN A 41 55.65 -16.42 58.92
C ASN A 41 56.30 -17.21 60.07
N PRO A 42 56.99 -18.34 59.82
CA PRO A 42 57.64 -19.12 60.87
C PRO A 42 58.71 -18.30 61.61
N GLY A 43 58.78 -18.43 62.93
CA GLY A 43 59.83 -17.76 63.71
C GLY A 43 61.24 -18.29 63.35
N LEU A 44 62.27 -17.46 63.55
CA LEU A 44 63.68 -17.83 63.27
C LEU A 44 64.13 -19.13 63.95
N THR A 45 63.51 -19.49 65.09
CA THR A 45 63.76 -20.74 65.84
C THR A 45 63.37 -22.00 65.08
N ASN A 46 62.56 -21.88 64.02
CA ASN A 46 62.13 -23.00 63.19
C ASN A 46 63.14 -23.31 62.07
N PHE A 47 64.19 -22.50 61.94
CA PHE A 47 65.23 -22.70 60.94
C PHE A 47 66.52 -23.19 61.60
N THR A 48 67.13 -24.20 61.02
CA THR A 48 68.43 -24.73 61.44
C THR A 48 69.42 -24.61 60.29
N CYS A 49 70.68 -24.36 60.63
CA CYS A 49 71.77 -24.31 59.67
C CYS A 49 72.78 -25.39 60.01
N ASP A 50 72.99 -26.33 59.09
CA ASP A 50 73.96 -27.41 59.24
C ASP A 50 75.30 -27.00 58.61
N VAL A 51 76.33 -26.85 59.46
CA VAL A 51 77.70 -26.48 59.06
C VAL A 51 78.64 -27.69 58.97
N SER A 52 78.14 -28.91 59.11
CA SER A 52 78.94 -30.14 59.14
C SER A 52 79.80 -30.36 57.89
N GLY A 53 79.38 -29.82 56.74
CA GLY A 53 80.12 -29.87 55.47
C GLY A 53 81.06 -28.69 55.20
N ALA A 54 81.10 -27.69 56.08
CA ALA A 54 81.90 -26.48 55.88
C ALA A 54 83.27 -26.58 56.55
N SER A 55 84.31 -26.05 55.91
CA SER A 55 85.68 -26.02 56.46
C SER A 55 86.28 -24.63 56.34
N SER A 56 87.07 -24.22 57.34
CA SER A 56 87.79 -22.96 57.33
C SER A 56 89.27 -23.19 57.07
N THR A 57 89.86 -22.37 56.19
CA THR A 57 91.29 -22.43 55.85
C THR A 57 92.19 -22.01 57.03
N SER A 58 91.63 -21.31 58.02
CA SER A 58 92.31 -20.83 59.23
C SER A 58 92.18 -21.76 60.44
N GLY A 59 91.39 -22.85 60.35
CA GLY A 59 91.11 -23.75 61.48
C GLY A 59 90.15 -23.19 62.54
N ALA A 60 89.57 -22.01 62.29
CA ALA A 60 88.54 -21.43 63.14
C ALA A 60 87.20 -22.20 63.01
N PRO A 61 86.38 -22.28 64.08
CA PRO A 61 85.04 -22.87 63.97
C PRO A 61 84.21 -22.11 62.94
N VAL A 62 83.49 -22.85 62.10
CA VAL A 62 82.54 -22.26 61.15
C VAL A 62 81.27 -21.91 61.91
N GLU A 63 80.92 -20.63 61.95
CA GLU A 63 79.68 -20.15 62.55
C GLU A 63 78.62 -19.95 61.46
N CYS A 64 77.37 -20.32 61.77
CA CYS A 64 76.22 -19.96 60.94
C CYS A 64 75.23 -19.17 61.76
N ASN A 65 74.92 -17.95 61.29
CA ASN A 65 73.98 -17.06 61.93
C ASN A 65 72.82 -16.79 60.97
N ILE A 66 71.60 -17.08 61.41
CA ILE A 66 70.39 -16.84 60.62
C ILE A 66 69.76 -15.56 61.15
N THR A 67 69.56 -14.59 60.25
CA THR A 67 68.90 -13.33 60.59
C THR A 67 67.73 -13.11 59.66
N ASN A 68 66.67 -12.48 60.16
CA ASN A 68 65.53 -12.11 59.33
C ASN A 68 65.84 -10.78 58.63
N LEU A 69 65.79 -10.77 57.30
CA LEU A 69 66.11 -9.60 56.47
C LEU A 69 64.89 -8.68 56.26
N VAL A 70 63.70 -9.25 55.99
CA VAL A 70 62.44 -8.53 55.77
C VAL A 70 61.27 -9.46 56.18
N SER A 71 60.35 -8.99 57.04
CA SER A 71 59.17 -9.76 57.49
C SER A 71 57.85 -9.34 56.86
N ASP A 72 57.83 -8.27 56.08
CA ASP A 72 56.61 -7.48 55.84
C ASP A 72 55.96 -7.76 54.47
N ASP A 73 56.68 -8.40 53.54
CA ASP A 73 56.26 -8.58 52.14
C ASP A 73 55.66 -9.97 51.84
N VAL A 74 55.47 -10.82 52.85
CA VAL A 74 54.78 -12.10 52.62
C VAL A 74 53.29 -11.90 52.82
N THR A 75 52.50 -12.15 51.77
CA THR A 75 51.04 -12.04 51.77
C THR A 75 50.45 -12.64 53.05
N GLU A 76 49.67 -11.82 53.77
CA GLU A 76 49.06 -12.20 55.06
C GLU A 76 48.22 -13.48 54.91
N TYR A 77 48.47 -14.44 55.80
CA TYR A 77 47.78 -15.73 55.83
C TYR A 77 46.39 -15.56 56.47
N GLU A 78 45.46 -14.93 55.75
CA GLU A 78 44.13 -14.60 56.25
C GLU A 78 43.08 -15.65 55.82
N TYR A 79 42.29 -16.16 56.76
CA TYR A 79 41.33 -17.24 56.51
C TYR A 79 40.35 -16.91 55.37
N CYS A 80 40.38 -17.73 54.31
CA CYS A 80 39.55 -17.60 53.12
C CYS A 80 39.51 -16.16 52.54
N GLY A 81 40.63 -15.42 52.65
CA GLY A 81 40.74 -14.05 52.14
C GLY A 81 39.72 -13.06 52.71
N ARG A 82 39.10 -13.36 53.86
CA ARG A 82 37.91 -12.68 54.43
C ARG A 82 36.66 -12.67 53.54
N ARG A 83 36.61 -13.55 52.53
CA ARG A 83 35.56 -13.62 51.50
C ARG A 83 34.91 -15.01 51.45
N GLY A 84 35.07 -15.79 52.52
CA GLY A 84 34.46 -17.10 52.69
C GLY A 84 34.50 -17.58 54.13
N GLN A 85 33.81 -18.68 54.40
CA GLN A 85 33.81 -19.36 55.69
C GLN A 85 34.77 -20.56 55.64
N CYS A 86 35.75 -20.59 56.54
CA CYS A 86 36.69 -21.71 56.67
C CYS A 86 36.06 -22.87 57.46
N ASP A 87 36.11 -24.09 56.93
CA ASP A 87 35.93 -25.31 57.70
C ASP A 87 37.27 -25.78 58.26
N PHE A 88 37.49 -25.51 59.54
CA PHE A 88 38.70 -25.88 60.26
C PHE A 88 38.92 -27.40 60.40
N THR A 89 37.92 -28.22 60.07
CA THR A 89 38.04 -29.69 60.10
C THR A 89 38.71 -30.23 58.84
N SER A 90 38.36 -29.66 57.68
CA SER A 90 38.81 -30.11 56.37
C SER A 90 39.83 -29.18 55.71
N GLY A 91 40.00 -27.95 56.23
CA GLY A 91 40.81 -26.91 55.61
C GLY A 91 40.15 -26.24 54.39
N THR A 92 38.90 -26.57 54.07
CA THR A 92 38.21 -26.07 52.87
C THR A 92 37.51 -24.72 53.13
N CYS A 93 37.59 -23.79 52.17
CA CYS A 93 36.85 -22.54 52.21
C CYS A 93 35.52 -22.63 51.44
N TYR A 94 34.44 -22.15 52.06
CA TYR A 94 33.15 -21.91 51.40
C TYR A 94 33.01 -20.44 51.05
N CYS A 95 33.13 -20.10 49.76
CA CYS A 95 33.13 -18.71 49.31
C CYS A 95 31.72 -18.11 49.32
N ILE A 96 31.64 -16.81 49.62
CA ILE A 96 30.40 -16.04 49.44
C ILE A 96 30.19 -15.74 47.95
N ASP A 97 28.94 -15.48 47.55
CA ASP A 97 28.59 -15.17 46.16
C ASP A 97 29.49 -14.06 45.56
N GLY A 98 29.99 -14.29 44.34
CA GLY A 98 30.93 -13.38 43.67
C GLY A 98 32.41 -13.76 43.83
N TYR A 99 32.74 -14.78 44.64
CA TYR A 99 34.11 -15.23 44.87
C TYR A 99 34.28 -16.74 44.70
N GLU A 100 35.43 -17.14 44.19
CA GLU A 100 35.78 -18.54 43.93
C GLU A 100 37.25 -18.86 44.26
N GLY A 101 37.64 -20.12 44.05
CA GLY A 101 38.96 -20.65 44.38
C GLY A 101 39.07 -21.18 45.81
N SER A 102 40.12 -21.98 46.10
CA SER A 102 40.34 -22.64 47.40
C SER A 102 40.55 -21.67 48.57
N THR A 103 40.84 -20.41 48.28
CA THR A 103 41.05 -19.34 49.25
C THR A 103 40.02 -18.21 49.15
N CYS A 104 39.01 -18.32 48.27
CA CYS A 104 38.00 -17.29 48.00
C CYS A 104 38.58 -15.91 47.62
N THR A 105 39.77 -15.90 47.05
CA THR A 105 40.45 -14.67 46.62
C THR A 105 40.21 -14.34 45.15
N ALA A 106 39.71 -15.30 44.35
CA ALA A 106 39.39 -15.06 42.95
C ALA A 106 37.97 -14.47 42.84
N SER A 107 37.82 -13.46 41.99
CA SER A 107 36.52 -12.91 41.61
C SER A 107 35.86 -13.86 40.62
N SER A 108 34.55 -14.10 40.76
CA SER A 108 33.76 -14.82 39.75
C SER A 108 33.31 -13.94 38.57
N TYR A 109 33.73 -12.67 38.55
CA TYR A 109 33.46 -11.72 37.46
C TYR A 109 34.71 -11.53 36.62
N ALA A 110 34.55 -11.55 35.31
CA ALA A 110 35.60 -11.18 34.38
C ALA A 110 35.49 -9.68 34.06
N GLU A 111 36.50 -8.92 34.48
CA GLU A 111 36.63 -7.49 34.22
C GLU A 111 37.92 -7.24 33.42
N SER A 112 37.87 -6.37 32.42
CA SER A 112 39.03 -5.92 31.66
C SER A 112 39.17 -4.41 31.78
N GLY A 113 40.35 -3.94 32.18
CA GLY A 113 40.71 -2.52 32.18
C GLY A 113 41.27 -2.02 30.83
N SER A 114 41.31 -2.88 29.80
CA SER A 114 41.83 -2.51 28.48
C SER A 114 40.75 -1.90 27.61
N ASN A 115 41.05 -0.76 26.97
CA ASN A 115 40.16 -0.12 26.00
C ASN A 115 40.21 -0.74 24.60
N THR A 116 41.00 -1.79 24.40
CA THR A 116 41.30 -2.35 23.06
C THR A 116 41.21 -3.87 23.01
N LEU A 117 40.99 -4.53 24.14
CA LEU A 117 40.85 -5.97 24.25
C LEU A 117 39.45 -6.32 24.77
N PRO A 118 38.89 -7.48 24.40
CA PRO A 118 37.59 -7.89 24.90
C PRO A 118 37.58 -8.02 26.42
N GLY A 119 36.41 -7.79 27.04
CA GLY A 119 36.18 -8.06 28.46
C GLY A 119 36.30 -9.56 28.78
N VAL A 120 35.76 -10.39 27.89
CA VAL A 120 35.87 -11.85 27.91
C VAL A 120 36.00 -12.34 26.47
N ASP A 121 36.96 -13.22 26.21
CA ASP A 121 37.09 -13.94 24.93
C ASP A 121 36.87 -15.44 25.16
N ILE A 122 35.86 -16.01 24.48
CA ILE A 122 35.53 -17.44 24.55
C ILE A 122 35.80 -18.05 23.18
N HIS A 123 36.85 -18.86 23.07
CA HIS A 123 37.31 -19.41 21.79
C HIS A 123 37.47 -20.94 21.83
N ALA A 124 36.83 -21.63 20.88
CA ALA A 124 37.06 -23.04 20.60
C ALA A 124 37.92 -23.20 19.34
N ALA A 125 39.11 -23.78 19.48
CA ALA A 125 40.12 -23.85 18.42
C ALA A 125 39.99 -25.06 17.46
N GLY A 126 39.07 -25.99 17.73
CA GLY A 126 38.90 -27.21 16.94
C GLY A 126 38.04 -27.00 15.70
N ASN A 127 38.53 -27.39 14.52
CA ASN A 127 37.78 -27.29 13.25
C ASN A 127 36.60 -28.27 13.15
N ASP A 128 36.52 -29.23 14.07
CA ASP A 128 35.49 -30.26 14.22
C ASP A 128 34.70 -30.11 15.54
N TYR A 129 34.73 -28.94 16.16
CA TYR A 129 34.02 -28.68 17.40
C TYR A 129 32.49 -28.81 17.23
N VAL A 130 31.86 -29.63 18.09
CA VAL A 130 30.41 -29.96 18.05
C VAL A 130 29.65 -29.60 19.32
N GLY A 131 30.31 -28.95 20.29
CA GLY A 131 29.72 -28.58 21.58
C GLY A 131 29.07 -27.19 21.61
N ASP A 132 28.61 -26.77 22.79
CA ASP A 132 28.13 -25.41 23.05
C ASP A 132 29.28 -24.52 23.53
N LEU A 133 29.60 -23.44 22.80
CA LEU A 133 30.63 -22.48 23.22
C LEU A 133 30.20 -21.68 24.46
N PHE A 134 28.90 -21.39 24.55
CA PHE A 134 28.27 -20.68 25.66
C PHE A 134 26.88 -21.25 25.92
N LYS A 135 26.62 -21.71 27.14
CA LYS A 135 25.35 -22.31 27.55
C LYS A 135 24.86 -21.69 28.85
N LEU A 136 23.61 -21.23 28.84
CA LEU A 136 22.90 -20.75 30.02
C LEU A 136 21.73 -21.70 30.31
N SER A 137 21.55 -22.08 31.57
CA SER A 137 20.45 -22.94 32.02
C SER A 137 20.03 -22.59 33.44
N THR A 138 18.77 -22.85 33.76
CA THR A 138 18.21 -22.69 35.12
C THR A 138 17.24 -23.83 35.39
N ASP A 139 17.13 -24.24 36.65
CA ASP A 139 16.14 -25.23 37.11
C ASP A 139 14.73 -24.63 37.20
N LYS A 140 14.61 -23.30 37.11
CA LYS A 140 13.33 -22.60 37.10
C LYS A 140 12.63 -22.81 35.76
N SER A 141 11.36 -23.25 35.80
CA SER A 141 10.50 -23.36 34.63
C SER A 141 10.36 -22.01 33.89
N SER A 142 10.09 -22.09 32.58
CA SER A 142 9.80 -20.93 31.72
C SER A 142 8.75 -20.01 32.34
N ALA A 143 9.12 -18.74 32.56
CA ALA A 143 8.29 -17.73 33.23
C ALA A 143 8.74 -16.31 32.88
N SER A 144 7.83 -15.35 32.90
CA SER A 144 8.12 -13.94 32.58
C SER A 144 8.74 -13.13 33.73
N ASP A 145 8.92 -13.74 34.90
CA ASP A 145 9.35 -13.06 36.14
C ASP A 145 10.88 -13.01 36.34
N PHE A 146 11.65 -13.45 35.35
CA PHE A 146 13.12 -13.36 35.36
C PHE A 146 13.69 -13.13 33.96
N THR A 147 14.98 -12.78 33.88
CA THR A 147 15.72 -12.53 32.63
C THR A 147 16.82 -13.58 32.49
N PHE A 148 16.90 -14.24 31.32
CA PHE A 148 17.93 -15.23 30.99
C PHE A 148 19.25 -14.58 30.55
N MET A 149 19.17 -13.53 29.73
CA MET A 149 20.32 -12.81 29.20
C MET A 149 20.01 -11.32 29.16
N LYS A 150 20.97 -10.48 29.52
CA LYS A 150 20.83 -9.03 29.49
C LYS A 150 22.15 -8.38 29.05
N ILE A 151 22.08 -7.50 28.06
CA ILE A 151 23.20 -6.69 27.54
C ILE A 151 22.83 -5.23 27.76
N ILE A 152 23.68 -4.52 28.50
CA ILE A 152 23.45 -3.14 28.94
C ILE A 152 24.65 -2.28 28.54
N ALA A 153 24.41 -1.08 28.04
CA ALA A 153 25.43 -0.05 27.87
C ALA A 153 24.94 1.25 28.50
N ASP A 154 25.69 1.81 29.46
CA ASP A 154 25.33 3.07 30.15
C ASP A 154 23.88 3.09 30.67
N ASP A 155 23.47 2.02 31.36
CA ASP A 155 22.11 1.78 31.87
C ASP A 155 21.00 1.59 30.80
N GLU A 156 21.34 1.55 29.51
CA GLU A 156 20.42 1.24 28.42
C GLU A 156 20.38 -0.25 28.09
N ASP A 157 19.19 -0.85 28.11
CA ASP A 157 18.97 -2.25 27.74
C ASP A 157 19.00 -2.42 26.21
N LEU A 158 20.11 -2.91 25.67
CA LEU A 158 20.28 -3.10 24.22
C LEU A 158 19.68 -4.42 23.73
N LEU A 159 19.81 -5.48 24.52
CA LEU A 159 19.30 -6.81 24.23
C LEU A 159 18.95 -7.52 25.53
N SER A 160 17.77 -8.12 25.60
CA SER A 160 17.41 -9.04 26.68
C SER A 160 16.59 -10.23 26.19
N ILE A 161 16.79 -11.37 26.84
CA ILE A 161 15.96 -12.56 26.66
C ILE A 161 15.30 -12.84 28.00
N ARG A 162 13.97 -12.78 28.04
CA ARG A 162 13.17 -13.07 29.24
C ARG A 162 13.10 -14.58 29.50
N GLY A 163 12.78 -14.96 30.74
CA GLY A 163 12.63 -16.34 31.20
C GLY A 163 11.64 -17.20 30.41
N ASP A 164 10.73 -16.59 29.65
CA ASP A 164 9.76 -17.24 28.79
C ASP A 164 10.12 -17.21 27.29
N GLY A 165 11.31 -16.69 26.95
CA GLY A 165 11.84 -16.64 25.60
C GLY A 165 11.51 -15.35 24.83
N LEU A 166 10.85 -14.36 25.43
CA LEU A 166 10.67 -13.06 24.77
C LEU A 166 12.03 -12.38 24.58
N LEU A 167 12.39 -12.14 23.32
CA LEU A 167 13.54 -11.33 22.93
C LEU A 167 13.11 -9.86 22.82
N SER A 168 13.81 -8.98 23.53
CA SER A 168 13.74 -7.53 23.34
C SER A 168 15.09 -7.05 22.80
N ILE A 169 15.08 -6.27 21.74
CA ILE A 169 16.29 -5.72 21.12
C ILE A 169 16.04 -4.28 20.69
N ALA A 170 16.97 -3.38 20.98
CA ALA A 170 16.84 -1.97 20.65
C ALA A 170 16.89 -1.72 19.14
N GLN A 171 17.75 -2.44 18.42
CA GLN A 171 17.88 -2.36 16.97
C GLN A 171 18.27 -3.71 16.38
N ILE A 172 17.64 -4.06 15.25
CA ILE A 172 17.99 -5.22 14.43
C ILE A 172 18.38 -4.74 13.04
N ASP A 173 19.56 -5.15 12.56
CA ASP A 173 20.02 -4.96 11.20
C ASP A 173 20.36 -6.33 10.60
N VAL A 174 19.70 -6.69 9.50
CA VAL A 174 19.87 -7.98 8.82
C VAL A 174 20.34 -7.73 7.39
N THR A 175 21.61 -8.02 7.12
CA THR A 175 22.29 -7.59 5.88
C THR A 175 22.38 -8.67 4.79
N THR A 176 22.45 -9.96 5.18
CA THR A 176 22.68 -11.06 4.22
C THR A 176 21.45 -11.93 3.97
N TYR A 177 20.71 -12.26 5.03
CA TYR A 177 19.54 -13.14 4.97
C TYR A 177 18.26 -12.37 5.27
N GLY A 178 17.10 -12.97 5.00
CA GLY A 178 15.81 -12.39 5.38
C GLY A 178 15.38 -12.78 6.80
N ALA A 179 14.45 -12.01 7.36
CA ALA A 179 13.68 -12.43 8.53
C ALA A 179 12.51 -13.33 8.08
N THR A 180 12.27 -14.44 8.79
CA THR A 180 11.12 -15.34 8.53
C THR A 180 10.31 -15.50 9.80
N VAL A 181 9.00 -15.28 9.70
CA VAL A 181 8.02 -15.51 10.77
C VAL A 181 7.17 -16.70 10.37
N SER A 182 7.35 -17.85 11.02
CA SER A 182 6.63 -19.08 10.69
C SER A 182 5.18 -19.10 11.18
N ALA A 183 4.87 -18.34 12.24
CA ALA A 183 3.54 -18.19 12.82
C ALA A 183 3.44 -16.87 13.63
N GLY A 184 2.23 -16.37 13.86
CA GLY A 184 1.96 -15.20 14.71
C GLY A 184 2.03 -13.84 14.01
N GLY A 185 2.62 -13.76 12.82
CA GLY A 185 2.65 -12.54 11.99
C GLY A 185 3.62 -11.46 12.48
N LEU A 186 3.66 -10.34 11.75
CA LEU A 186 4.42 -9.14 12.10
C LEU A 186 3.44 -8.03 12.45
N THR A 187 3.55 -7.49 13.67
CA THR A 187 2.79 -6.31 14.12
C THR A 187 3.70 -5.09 14.17
N ILE A 188 3.34 -4.03 13.48
CA ILE A 188 4.06 -2.74 13.47
C ILE A 188 3.20 -1.71 14.20
N LEU A 189 3.73 -1.11 15.26
CA LEU A 189 2.98 -0.18 16.10
C LEU A 189 3.02 1.27 15.58
N THR A 190 4.15 1.69 15.01
CA THR A 190 4.37 3.05 14.49
C THR A 190 5.12 3.01 13.15
N ASP A 191 5.02 4.08 12.36
CA ASP A 191 5.81 4.39 11.15
C ASP A 191 5.67 3.45 9.94
N GLY A 192 5.09 2.26 10.12
CA GLY A 192 4.78 1.31 9.04
C GLY A 192 6.00 0.56 8.48
N ALA A 193 5.77 -0.16 7.38
CA ALA A 193 6.81 -0.87 6.65
C ALA A 193 7.22 -0.10 5.39
N LYS A 194 8.53 0.08 5.18
CA LYS A 194 9.10 0.66 3.96
C LYS A 194 9.84 -0.40 3.16
N ILE A 195 9.53 -0.50 1.86
CA ILE A 195 10.12 -1.47 0.92
C ILE A 195 10.73 -0.68 -0.24
N GLU A 196 12.05 -0.70 -0.38
CA GLU A 196 12.77 0.03 -1.44
C GLU A 196 12.89 -0.77 -2.74
N ASP A 197 12.97 -2.10 -2.64
CA ASP A 197 13.12 -3.02 -3.79
C ASP A 197 12.44 -4.37 -3.49
N GLY A 198 12.14 -5.15 -4.53
CA GLY A 198 11.53 -6.49 -4.43
C GLY A 198 10.00 -6.51 -4.26
N GLY A 199 9.41 -5.40 -3.81
CA GLY A 199 7.95 -5.25 -3.65
C GLY A 199 7.35 -6.08 -2.51
N LEU A 200 6.03 -5.98 -2.36
CA LEU A 200 5.24 -6.75 -1.39
C LEU A 200 4.43 -7.83 -2.12
N GLN A 201 4.66 -9.09 -1.79
CA GLN A 201 3.79 -10.20 -2.21
C GLN A 201 2.95 -10.66 -1.01
N VAL A 202 1.63 -10.63 -1.18
CA VAL A 202 0.67 -11.13 -0.18
C VAL A 202 -0.15 -12.25 -0.81
N SER A 203 -0.26 -13.37 -0.13
CA SER A 203 -1.01 -14.53 -0.61
C SER A 203 -1.67 -15.25 0.56
N SER A 204 -2.87 -15.78 0.34
CA SER A 204 -3.58 -16.63 1.29
C SER A 204 -4.18 -17.81 0.56
N THR A 205 -4.29 -18.95 1.25
CA THR A 205 -5.06 -20.12 0.80
C THR A 205 -6.38 -20.26 1.57
N ALA A 206 -6.70 -19.31 2.46
CA ALA A 206 -7.97 -19.27 3.17
C ALA A 206 -9.12 -18.95 2.21
N LEU A 207 -10.30 -19.54 2.45
CA LEU A 207 -11.45 -19.42 1.55
C LEU A 207 -12.19 -18.10 1.70
N ASP A 208 -12.31 -17.59 2.93
CA ASP A 208 -13.25 -16.51 3.27
C ASP A 208 -12.55 -15.23 3.75
N ASP A 209 -11.22 -15.22 3.82
CA ASP A 209 -10.45 -14.06 4.29
C ASP A 209 -9.83 -13.30 3.12
N PRO A 210 -9.94 -11.96 3.09
CA PRO A 210 -9.26 -11.17 2.08
C PRO A 210 -7.75 -11.36 2.19
N VAL A 211 -7.07 -11.50 1.05
CA VAL A 211 -5.60 -11.60 1.00
C VAL A 211 -4.95 -10.33 1.53
N LEU A 212 -5.52 -9.16 1.23
CA LEU A 212 -5.07 -7.87 1.73
C LEU A 212 -6.29 -7.10 2.25
N HIS A 213 -6.25 -6.74 3.53
CA HIS A 213 -7.26 -5.92 4.20
C HIS A 213 -6.62 -4.60 4.65
N ILE A 214 -7.13 -3.47 4.15
CA ILE A 214 -6.62 -2.13 4.46
C ILE A 214 -7.75 -1.35 5.13
N VAL A 215 -7.49 -0.81 6.32
CA VAL A 215 -8.47 -0.07 7.12
C VAL A 215 -7.88 1.27 7.54
N GLY A 216 -8.61 2.35 7.28
CA GLY A 216 -8.41 3.64 7.93
C GLY A 216 -9.43 3.78 9.05
N ASP A 217 -9.01 3.53 10.29
CA ASP A 217 -9.89 3.44 11.48
C ASP A 217 -10.00 4.76 12.26
N GLY A 218 -9.25 5.79 11.86
CA GLY A 218 -9.33 7.11 12.48
C GLY A 218 -10.63 7.84 12.16
N GLU A 219 -11.32 8.36 13.19
CA GLU A 219 -12.58 9.11 13.04
C GLU A 219 -12.46 10.37 12.17
N SER A 220 -11.24 10.86 11.92
CA SER A 220 -10.93 12.02 11.08
C SER A 220 -10.14 11.66 9.83
N PHE A 221 -10.18 10.39 9.41
CA PHE A 221 -9.50 9.94 8.19
C PHE A 221 -10.10 10.65 6.96
N THR A 222 -9.25 11.40 6.26
CA THR A 222 -9.64 12.26 5.12
C THR A 222 -8.78 12.05 3.88
N ASP A 223 -7.75 11.22 3.98
CA ASP A 223 -6.80 10.94 2.89
C ASP A 223 -7.19 9.63 2.17
N ALA A 224 -6.25 9.02 1.44
CA ALA A 224 -6.46 7.81 0.65
C ALA A 224 -6.16 6.52 1.44
N LEU A 225 -7.06 5.53 1.37
CA LEU A 225 -6.79 4.17 1.86
C LEU A 225 -5.68 3.50 1.06
N LEU A 226 -5.65 3.73 -0.25
CA LEU A 226 -4.61 3.25 -1.15
C LEU A 226 -4.15 4.40 -2.03
N ARG A 227 -2.86 4.74 -1.89
CA ARG A 227 -2.18 5.69 -2.75
C ARG A 227 -1.09 4.95 -3.53
N VAL A 228 -1.12 5.09 -4.85
CA VAL A 228 -0.12 4.53 -5.76
C VAL A 228 0.44 5.67 -6.57
N ASP A 229 1.74 5.94 -6.44
CA ASP A 229 2.43 6.99 -7.17
C ASP A 229 3.41 6.38 -8.17
N SER A 230 3.55 7.02 -9.32
CA SER A 230 4.64 6.77 -10.25
C SER A 230 5.39 8.08 -10.48
N VAL A 231 6.71 8.05 -10.37
CA VAL A 231 7.58 9.19 -10.70
C VAL A 231 7.95 9.25 -12.18
N ARG A 232 7.44 8.30 -12.98
CA ARG A 232 7.61 8.30 -14.44
C ARG A 232 6.63 9.28 -15.08
N SER A 233 7.04 9.87 -16.19
CA SER A 233 6.15 10.67 -17.04
C SER A 233 5.06 9.80 -17.66
N GLU A 234 3.95 10.42 -18.05
CA GLU A 234 2.85 9.79 -18.78
C GLU A 234 3.37 9.07 -20.04
N ASP A 235 3.13 7.76 -20.12
CA ASP A 235 3.61 6.89 -21.20
C ASP A 235 2.72 5.66 -21.37
N ALA A 236 2.33 5.35 -22.61
CA ALA A 236 1.53 4.18 -22.96
C ALA A 236 2.30 2.84 -22.82
N ASN A 237 3.63 2.87 -22.63
CA ASN A 237 4.46 1.68 -22.62
C ASN A 237 4.53 0.95 -21.27
N TYR A 238 3.89 1.48 -20.22
CA TYR A 238 3.84 0.81 -18.93
C TYR A 238 2.43 0.83 -18.33
N TRP A 239 2.24 -0.03 -17.34
CA TRP A 239 0.98 -0.14 -16.61
C TRP A 239 1.11 0.57 -15.27
N PHE A 240 0.18 1.48 -15.01
CA PHE A 240 0.07 2.15 -13.73
C PHE A 240 -0.59 1.24 -12.69
N ALA A 241 -1.63 0.50 -13.10
CA ALA A 241 -2.27 -0.52 -12.28
C ALA A 241 -2.82 -1.67 -13.13
N ARG A 242 -2.75 -2.90 -12.61
CA ARG A 242 -3.31 -4.10 -13.24
C ARG A 242 -3.98 -4.99 -12.21
N PHE A 243 -5.17 -5.45 -12.56
CA PHE A 243 -5.97 -6.37 -11.79
C PHE A 243 -6.28 -7.54 -12.71
N ASN A 244 -5.65 -8.67 -12.42
CA ASN A 244 -5.67 -9.85 -13.29
C ASN A 244 -6.39 -10.99 -12.61
N THR A 245 -7.04 -11.83 -13.41
CA THR A 245 -7.49 -13.15 -12.98
C THR A 245 -6.65 -14.22 -13.68
N ALA A 246 -6.38 -15.32 -12.97
CA ALA A 246 -5.64 -16.46 -13.51
C ALA A 246 -6.39 -17.77 -13.25
N TYR A 247 -6.71 -18.51 -14.32
CA TYR A 247 -6.31 -19.92 -14.56
C TYR A 247 -7.18 -20.57 -15.67
N ASP A 248 -6.61 -20.74 -16.87
CA ASP A 248 -7.03 -21.78 -17.82
C ASP A 248 -5.80 -22.61 -18.21
N VAL A 249 -5.87 -23.92 -17.98
CA VAL A 249 -4.74 -24.86 -18.02
C VAL A 249 -4.41 -25.32 -19.44
N THR A 250 -5.21 -24.92 -20.43
CA THR A 250 -5.19 -25.58 -21.73
C THR A 250 -4.36 -24.88 -22.79
N ASP A 251 -4.08 -23.57 -22.68
CA ASP A 251 -3.47 -22.81 -23.80
C ASP A 251 -2.34 -21.84 -23.42
N GLY A 252 -1.83 -21.90 -22.19
CA GLY A 252 -0.58 -21.22 -21.81
C GLY A 252 -0.55 -19.69 -21.96
N SER A 253 -1.71 -19.02 -22.00
CA SER A 253 -1.82 -17.56 -22.13
C SER A 253 -2.23 -16.92 -20.81
N TYR A 254 -1.48 -15.90 -20.42
CA TYR A 254 -1.44 -15.29 -19.08
C TYR A 254 -2.42 -14.11 -18.92
N ASP A 255 -2.85 -13.90 -17.68
CA ASP A 255 -3.43 -12.67 -17.12
C ASP A 255 -4.48 -11.95 -17.98
N VAL A 256 -5.75 -12.35 -17.84
CA VAL A 256 -6.86 -11.53 -18.31
C VAL A 256 -6.99 -10.33 -17.36
N ASN A 257 -6.63 -9.14 -17.84
CA ASN A 257 -6.76 -7.91 -17.08
C ASN A 257 -8.25 -7.56 -16.97
N VAL A 258 -8.89 -7.79 -15.82
CA VAL A 258 -10.31 -7.43 -15.63
C VAL A 258 -10.49 -5.93 -15.44
N PHE A 259 -9.49 -5.28 -14.85
CA PHE A 259 -9.36 -3.83 -14.72
C PHE A 259 -7.89 -3.45 -14.87
N SER A 260 -7.60 -2.43 -15.69
CA SER A 260 -6.24 -1.94 -15.85
C SER A 260 -6.20 -0.46 -16.17
N ILE A 261 -5.12 0.18 -15.72
CA ILE A 261 -4.81 1.58 -15.95
C ILE A 261 -3.40 1.64 -16.54
N ARG A 262 -3.27 2.24 -17.72
CA ARG A 262 -1.99 2.46 -18.39
C ARG A 262 -1.34 3.76 -17.88
N GLY A 263 -0.04 3.90 -18.06
CA GLY A 263 0.73 5.07 -17.61
C GLY A 263 0.31 6.41 -18.20
N ASP A 264 -0.43 6.42 -19.31
CA ASP A 264 -1.05 7.61 -19.92
C ASP A 264 -2.52 7.82 -19.52
N GLY A 265 -3.00 7.10 -18.50
CA GLY A 265 -4.36 7.22 -17.96
C GLY A 265 -5.41 6.39 -18.70
N TYR A 266 -5.07 5.71 -19.80
CA TYR A 266 -6.03 4.83 -20.47
C TYR A 266 -6.50 3.73 -19.53
N THR A 267 -7.81 3.72 -19.27
CA THR A 267 -8.46 2.77 -18.37
C THR A 267 -9.27 1.76 -19.16
N LYS A 268 -9.04 0.47 -18.88
CA LYS A 268 -9.78 -0.64 -19.48
C LYS A 268 -10.52 -1.42 -18.40
N ILE A 269 -11.80 -1.66 -18.63
CA ILE A 269 -12.67 -2.55 -17.86
C ILE A 269 -13.21 -3.60 -18.83
N GLU A 270 -12.96 -4.89 -18.58
CA GLU A 270 -13.47 -5.96 -19.46
C GLU A 270 -14.92 -6.34 -19.15
N GLY A 271 -15.40 -6.02 -17.94
CA GLY A 271 -16.77 -6.27 -17.49
C GLY A 271 -17.66 -5.03 -17.56
N GLU A 272 -18.62 -4.96 -16.64
CA GLU A 272 -19.56 -3.84 -16.54
C GLU A 272 -19.01 -2.73 -15.62
N LEU A 273 -19.25 -1.48 -15.98
CA LEU A 273 -19.03 -0.33 -15.11
C LEU A 273 -20.37 0.09 -14.49
N HIS A 274 -20.56 -0.21 -13.20
CA HIS A 274 -21.70 0.26 -12.42
C HIS A 274 -21.31 1.46 -11.57
N VAL A 275 -21.86 2.63 -11.88
CA VAL A 275 -21.68 3.86 -11.10
C VAL A 275 -22.96 4.14 -10.32
N ASN A 276 -23.02 3.68 -9.07
CA ASN A 276 -24.11 3.99 -8.16
C ASN A 276 -23.81 5.30 -7.44
N ASN A 277 -24.65 6.31 -7.59
CA ASN A 277 -24.49 7.57 -6.87
C ASN A 277 -25.80 7.98 -6.22
N VAL A 278 -25.73 8.30 -4.92
CA VAL A 278 -26.88 8.79 -4.14
C VAL A 278 -26.78 10.30 -3.90
N THR A 279 -25.66 10.97 -4.22
CA THR A 279 -25.45 12.38 -3.81
C THR A 279 -24.56 13.30 -4.65
N SER A 280 -23.79 12.87 -5.67
CA SER A 280 -22.94 13.81 -6.44
C SER A 280 -23.31 14.01 -7.91
N VAL A 281 -23.05 15.23 -8.38
CA VAL A 281 -23.68 15.95 -9.51
C VAL A 281 -23.33 15.36 -10.90
N HIS A 282 -22.33 14.50 -11.03
CA HIS A 282 -21.98 13.87 -12.32
C HIS A 282 -21.45 12.45 -12.11
N SER A 283 -22.04 11.45 -12.78
CA SER A 283 -21.57 10.06 -12.76
C SER A 283 -20.49 9.78 -13.82
N LEU A 284 -20.49 10.53 -14.92
CA LEU A 284 -19.50 10.47 -15.99
C LEU A 284 -19.34 11.85 -16.65
N GLU A 285 -18.14 12.42 -16.63
CA GLU A 285 -17.79 13.67 -17.31
C GLU A 285 -16.67 13.40 -18.32
N LEU A 286 -16.80 13.91 -19.56
CA LEU A 286 -15.82 13.78 -20.63
C LEU A 286 -15.41 15.18 -21.11
N THR A 287 -14.15 15.58 -20.85
CA THR A 287 -13.68 16.96 -21.06
C THR A 287 -12.86 17.16 -22.34
N GLY A 288 -12.29 16.10 -22.92
CA GLY A 288 -11.38 16.19 -24.08
C GLY A 288 -11.82 15.43 -25.33
N ALA A 289 -12.84 14.58 -25.24
CA ALA A 289 -13.33 13.74 -26.33
C ALA A 289 -14.83 13.42 -26.16
N GLY A 290 -15.41 12.72 -27.13
CA GLY A 290 -16.81 12.27 -27.08
C GLY A 290 -17.00 10.86 -26.52
N PHE A 291 -18.24 10.52 -26.18
CA PHE A 291 -18.66 9.16 -25.86
C PHE A 291 -18.97 8.40 -27.16
N THR A 292 -18.33 7.25 -27.38
CA THR A 292 -18.56 6.41 -28.56
C THR A 292 -19.05 5.02 -28.14
N ILE A 293 -20.17 4.58 -28.70
CA ILE A 293 -20.70 3.22 -28.55
C ILE A 293 -20.52 2.49 -29.89
N ASN A 294 -19.63 1.50 -29.92
CA ASN A 294 -19.39 0.70 -31.13
C ASN A 294 -20.44 -0.41 -31.33
N GLN A 295 -21.07 -0.89 -30.24
CA GLN A 295 -22.10 -1.91 -30.24
C GLN A 295 -23.13 -1.63 -29.15
N GLY A 296 -24.41 -1.88 -29.42
CA GLY A 296 -25.50 -1.57 -28.50
C GLY A 296 -26.10 -0.18 -28.73
N GLY A 297 -26.56 0.48 -27.67
CA GLY A 297 -27.16 1.80 -27.74
C GLY A 297 -27.20 2.51 -26.39
N LEU A 298 -27.52 3.80 -26.42
CA LEU A 298 -27.72 4.64 -25.23
C LEU A 298 -29.20 4.54 -24.79
N HIS A 299 -29.44 4.09 -23.56
CA HIS A 299 -30.77 4.03 -22.95
C HIS A 299 -30.84 5.00 -21.77
N ILE A 300 -31.75 5.98 -21.83
CA ILE A 300 -31.93 7.03 -20.83
C ILE A 300 -33.35 6.88 -20.27
N ILE A 301 -33.48 6.74 -18.95
CA ILE A 301 -34.76 6.47 -18.28
C ILE A 301 -35.41 7.75 -17.76
N GLU A 302 -34.63 8.69 -17.25
CA GLU A 302 -35.09 9.95 -16.64
C GLU A 302 -34.28 11.14 -17.21
N ASP A 303 -34.86 12.34 -17.13
CA ASP A 303 -34.27 13.65 -17.49
C ASP A 303 -33.79 13.87 -18.94
N GLY A 304 -33.73 12.80 -19.76
CA GLY A 304 -33.47 12.88 -21.20
C GLY A 304 -32.04 13.29 -21.56
N ALA A 305 -31.86 13.73 -22.81
CA ALA A 305 -30.59 14.25 -23.34
C ALA A 305 -30.72 15.73 -23.69
N THR A 306 -29.82 16.56 -23.18
CA THR A 306 -29.73 17.99 -23.51
C THR A 306 -28.44 18.26 -24.30
N ILE A 307 -28.54 18.98 -25.41
CA ILE A 307 -27.41 19.34 -26.28
C ILE A 307 -27.41 20.86 -26.43
N TYR A 308 -26.33 21.51 -25.99
CA TYR A 308 -26.19 22.98 -26.08
C TYR A 308 -25.68 23.42 -27.45
N ASP A 309 -24.59 22.81 -27.92
CA ASP A 309 -23.91 23.16 -29.17
C ASP A 309 -23.73 21.93 -30.08
N GLY A 310 -23.63 22.14 -31.39
CA GLY A 310 -23.33 21.09 -32.38
C GLY A 310 -24.51 20.25 -32.86
N GLY A 311 -25.67 20.33 -32.19
CA GLY A 311 -26.90 19.64 -32.58
C GLY A 311 -26.82 18.11 -32.49
N ALA A 312 -27.87 17.43 -32.96
CA ALA A 312 -27.93 15.98 -33.06
C ALA A 312 -28.15 15.55 -34.51
N GLU A 313 -27.30 14.66 -35.00
CA GLU A 313 -27.54 13.94 -36.25
C GLU A 313 -27.90 12.48 -35.95
N ILE A 314 -29.08 12.05 -36.40
CA ILE A 314 -29.57 10.68 -36.23
C ILE A 314 -29.68 10.06 -37.61
N ARG A 315 -28.83 9.06 -37.89
CA ARG A 315 -28.87 8.27 -39.14
C ARG A 315 -29.32 6.85 -38.83
N ASN A 316 -30.17 6.31 -39.68
CA ASN A 316 -30.65 4.94 -39.56
C ASN A 316 -30.71 4.30 -40.95
N ASN A 317 -30.20 3.08 -41.08
CA ASN A 317 -30.26 2.31 -42.34
C ASN A 317 -31.54 1.44 -42.42
N ASN A 318 -32.54 1.67 -41.56
CA ASN A 318 -33.78 0.91 -41.45
C ASN A 318 -35.00 1.88 -41.45
N LEU A 319 -36.21 1.36 -41.18
CA LEU A 319 -37.49 2.04 -41.43
C LEU A 319 -37.84 3.22 -40.50
N THR A 320 -37.26 3.33 -39.30
CA THR A 320 -37.62 4.39 -38.33
C THR A 320 -36.38 5.01 -37.72
N VAL A 321 -36.16 6.30 -38.02
CA VAL A 321 -35.01 7.09 -37.54
C VAL A 321 -35.31 7.73 -36.18
N LEU A 322 -36.51 8.28 -35.99
CA LEU A 322 -36.94 8.94 -34.77
C LEU A 322 -38.40 8.57 -34.47
N ARG A 323 -38.67 8.17 -33.23
CA ARG A 323 -40.01 7.98 -32.70
C ARG A 323 -40.12 8.72 -31.37
N ALA A 324 -40.94 9.76 -31.33
CA ALA A 324 -41.32 10.43 -30.10
C ALA A 324 -42.67 9.88 -29.63
N TYR A 325 -42.77 9.50 -28.36
CA TYR A 325 -43.97 8.93 -27.78
C TYR A 325 -44.24 9.55 -26.42
N HIS A 326 -45.47 9.97 -26.18
CA HIS A 326 -45.94 10.49 -24.90
C HIS A 326 -46.96 9.49 -24.34
N ASN A 327 -46.66 8.93 -23.17
CA ASN A 327 -47.55 7.98 -22.50
C ASN A 327 -48.71 8.75 -21.84
N ASP A 328 -49.94 8.33 -22.16
CA ASP A 328 -51.15 8.66 -21.42
C ASP A 328 -51.03 8.07 -20.00
N ALA A 329 -51.00 8.94 -18.99
CA ALA A 329 -50.94 8.54 -17.60
C ALA A 329 -52.31 8.83 -16.98
N PHE A 330 -53.17 7.81 -16.93
CA PHE A 330 -54.46 7.75 -16.24
C PHE A 330 -54.49 8.69 -15.01
N ARG A 331 -54.99 9.93 -15.21
CA ARG A 331 -55.00 11.15 -14.33
C ARG A 331 -54.25 12.40 -14.85
N ASP A 332 -53.90 12.44 -16.12
CA ASP A 332 -53.96 13.58 -17.04
C ASP A 332 -53.95 14.99 -16.44
N LYS A 333 -52.75 15.60 -16.48
CA LYS A 333 -52.63 17.02 -16.85
C LYS A 333 -52.41 17.10 -18.36
N ASP A 334 -53.44 16.76 -19.12
CA ASP A 334 -53.43 16.69 -20.60
C ASP A 334 -53.31 18.05 -21.28
N ASN A 335 -52.08 18.50 -21.52
CA ASN A 335 -51.76 19.43 -22.62
C ASN A 335 -50.24 19.48 -22.89
N GLY A 336 -49.62 18.33 -23.16
CA GLY A 336 -48.18 18.22 -23.44
C GLY A 336 -47.83 18.38 -24.93
N THR A 337 -46.61 18.85 -25.23
CA THR A 337 -46.06 18.89 -26.59
C THR A 337 -45.11 17.71 -26.79
N VAL A 338 -45.36 16.85 -27.80
CA VAL A 338 -44.49 15.70 -28.12
C VAL A 338 -43.26 16.12 -28.93
N PHE A 339 -43.42 17.10 -29.82
CA PHE A 339 -42.35 17.67 -30.63
C PHE A 339 -42.50 19.19 -30.67
N SER A 340 -41.56 19.89 -30.05
CA SER A 340 -41.48 21.34 -30.05
C SER A 340 -40.26 21.78 -30.85
N VAL A 341 -40.45 22.76 -31.73
CA VAL A 341 -39.37 23.41 -32.47
C VAL A 341 -39.42 24.89 -32.13
N GLU A 342 -38.34 25.38 -31.52
CA GLU A 342 -38.19 26.77 -31.15
C GLU A 342 -36.94 27.35 -31.81
N SER A 343 -37.05 28.59 -32.28
CA SER A 343 -35.91 29.38 -32.73
C SER A 343 -35.97 30.74 -32.05
N SER A 344 -34.84 31.19 -31.52
CA SER A 344 -34.68 32.53 -30.95
C SER A 344 -34.35 33.60 -32.01
N ALA A 345 -34.28 33.21 -33.29
CA ALA A 345 -34.05 34.13 -34.39
C ALA A 345 -35.29 34.96 -34.75
N ASP A 346 -35.09 36.16 -35.29
CA ASP A 346 -36.18 37.01 -35.80
C ASP A 346 -36.94 36.33 -36.95
N PHE A 347 -38.20 36.72 -37.15
CA PHE A 347 -39.03 36.23 -38.25
C PHE A 347 -38.38 36.51 -39.62
N THR A 348 -37.86 35.46 -40.26
CA THR A 348 -37.20 35.53 -41.55
C THR A 348 -37.64 34.40 -42.48
N ARG A 349 -37.58 34.67 -43.79
CA ARG A 349 -37.81 33.66 -44.82
C ARG A 349 -36.62 32.70 -45.00
N ASP A 350 -35.48 33.04 -44.42
CA ASP A 350 -34.20 32.38 -44.65
C ASP A 350 -33.96 31.17 -43.71
N ILE A 351 -34.86 30.95 -42.75
CA ILE A 351 -34.79 29.83 -41.80
C ILE A 351 -35.98 28.91 -42.06
N ASN A 352 -35.72 27.60 -42.16
CA ASN A 352 -36.74 26.57 -42.08
C ASN A 352 -36.77 26.03 -40.65
N LEU A 353 -37.91 26.13 -39.97
CA LEU A 353 -38.15 25.51 -38.66
C LEU A 353 -38.31 23.99 -38.82
N ILE A 354 -39.02 23.57 -39.85
CA ILE A 354 -39.16 22.16 -40.24
C ILE A 354 -38.83 22.08 -41.72
N GLU A 355 -38.01 21.12 -42.11
CA GLU A 355 -37.69 20.85 -43.51
C GLU A 355 -37.63 19.34 -43.73
N ALA A 356 -38.32 18.87 -44.77
CA ALA A 356 -38.21 17.51 -45.26
C ALA A 356 -37.58 17.56 -46.66
N ILE A 357 -36.48 16.83 -46.79
CA ILE A 357 -35.66 16.77 -48.00
C ILE A 357 -35.65 15.33 -48.51
N MET A 358 -35.77 15.14 -49.81
CA MET A 358 -35.55 13.85 -50.45
C MET A 358 -34.38 13.92 -51.43
N ASP A 359 -33.53 12.90 -51.40
CA ASP A 359 -32.49 12.66 -52.41
C ASP A 359 -32.75 11.27 -53.01
N ALA A 360 -33.76 11.19 -53.88
CA ALA A 360 -34.32 9.93 -54.36
C ALA A 360 -33.38 9.14 -55.29
N ASP A 361 -32.43 9.82 -55.94
CA ASP A 361 -31.55 9.22 -56.96
C ASP A 361 -30.10 9.06 -56.49
N SER A 362 -29.78 9.39 -55.22
CA SER A 362 -28.39 9.49 -54.75
C SER A 362 -27.53 10.38 -55.66
N ALA A 363 -28.18 11.35 -56.33
CA ALA A 363 -27.53 12.26 -57.25
C ALA A 363 -26.76 13.37 -56.50
N TYR A 364 -26.81 13.36 -55.15
CA TYR A 364 -26.32 14.43 -54.28
C TYR A 364 -26.96 15.78 -54.60
N THR A 365 -28.18 15.75 -55.12
CA THR A 365 -29.00 16.93 -55.42
C THR A 365 -30.29 16.86 -54.60
N PRO A 366 -30.20 17.02 -53.26
CA PRO A 366 -31.37 16.97 -52.39
C PRO A 366 -32.41 18.02 -52.79
N GLU A 367 -33.68 17.61 -52.83
CA GLU A 367 -34.81 18.49 -53.11
C GLU A 367 -35.70 18.62 -51.87
N THR A 368 -36.06 19.86 -51.53
CA THR A 368 -37.02 20.14 -50.46
C THR A 368 -38.43 19.78 -50.93
N VAL A 369 -39.16 19.03 -50.10
CA VAL A 369 -40.50 18.52 -50.43
C VAL A 369 -41.55 19.22 -49.58
N PHE A 370 -41.25 19.45 -48.30
CA PHE A 370 -42.11 20.11 -47.34
C PHE A 370 -41.26 20.98 -46.42
N ARG A 371 -41.74 22.19 -46.10
CA ARG A 371 -41.09 23.03 -45.10
C ARG A 371 -42.05 23.98 -44.40
N VAL A 372 -41.72 24.29 -43.16
CA VAL A 372 -42.32 25.38 -42.38
C VAL A 372 -41.20 26.37 -42.10
N ASN A 373 -41.30 27.59 -42.62
CA ASN A 373 -40.24 28.60 -42.48
C ASN A 373 -40.47 29.55 -41.29
N GLY A 374 -39.47 30.40 -41.02
CA GLY A 374 -39.50 31.43 -39.99
C GLY A 374 -40.43 32.61 -40.28
N LEU A 375 -41.33 32.54 -41.27
CA LEU A 375 -42.47 33.47 -41.42
C LEU A 375 -43.81 32.77 -41.09
N PRO A 376 -43.77 31.78 -40.19
CA PRO A 376 -44.73 30.69 -40.02
C PRO A 376 -45.55 30.25 -41.25
N ARG A 377 -44.89 30.09 -42.42
CA ARG A 377 -45.58 29.63 -43.65
C ARG A 377 -45.24 28.17 -43.94
N THR A 378 -46.27 27.39 -44.21
CA THR A 378 -46.15 26.01 -44.70
C THR A 378 -46.05 26.01 -46.22
N TYR A 379 -45.05 25.33 -46.75
CA TYR A 379 -44.84 25.08 -48.16
C TYR A 379 -44.84 23.58 -48.43
N ILE A 380 -45.54 23.19 -49.49
CA ILE A 380 -45.46 21.86 -50.11
C ILE A 380 -44.85 22.13 -51.48
N ASP A 381 -43.53 22.00 -51.58
CA ASP A 381 -42.78 22.36 -52.78
C ASP A 381 -42.90 21.26 -53.86
N GLN A 382 -43.15 20.01 -53.44
CA GLN A 382 -43.49 18.90 -54.33
C GLN A 382 -44.67 18.06 -53.82
N GLY A 383 -45.49 17.56 -54.75
CA GLY A 383 -46.68 16.76 -54.44
C GLY A 383 -47.95 17.60 -54.27
N GLY A 384 -48.75 17.30 -53.24
CA GLY A 384 -50.01 17.98 -52.95
C GLY A 384 -50.50 17.70 -51.54
N LEU A 385 -51.55 18.40 -51.13
CA LEU A 385 -52.21 18.24 -49.84
C LEU A 385 -53.45 17.35 -50.00
N ASP A 386 -53.43 16.14 -49.47
CA ASP A 386 -54.60 15.26 -49.34
C ASP A 386 -55.11 15.29 -47.89
N VAL A 387 -56.41 15.56 -47.72
CA VAL A 387 -57.04 15.74 -46.40
C VAL A 387 -58.34 14.95 -46.37
N ILE A 388 -58.41 13.96 -45.48
CA ILE A 388 -59.64 13.15 -45.29
C ILE A 388 -60.78 13.98 -44.68
N GLY A 389 -60.42 14.94 -43.82
CA GLY A 389 -61.36 15.88 -43.21
C GLY A 389 -61.66 17.10 -44.09
N GLY A 390 -61.78 18.27 -43.46
CA GLY A 390 -61.98 19.55 -44.14
C GLY A 390 -60.80 20.50 -43.94
N ILE A 391 -60.61 21.42 -44.89
CA ILE A 391 -59.71 22.57 -44.75
C ILE A 391 -60.57 23.79 -44.38
N THR A 392 -60.29 24.41 -43.24
CA THR A 392 -60.92 25.67 -42.83
C THR A 392 -59.91 26.80 -42.96
N VAL A 393 -60.24 27.81 -43.76
CA VAL A 393 -59.44 29.03 -43.91
C VAL A 393 -60.16 30.17 -43.22
N SER A 394 -59.62 30.65 -42.09
CA SER A 394 -60.27 31.69 -41.28
C SER A 394 -60.19 33.09 -41.88
N SER A 395 -59.19 33.35 -42.73
CA SER A 395 -58.96 34.66 -43.37
C SER A 395 -58.15 34.50 -44.67
N ALA A 396 -58.17 35.52 -45.54
CA ALA A 396 -57.45 35.59 -46.83
C ALA A 396 -57.88 34.60 -47.94
N GLY A 397 -58.75 33.63 -47.65
CA GLY A 397 -59.38 32.76 -48.65
C GLY A 397 -58.41 31.82 -49.37
N ILE A 398 -58.88 31.21 -50.47
CA ILE A 398 -58.06 30.32 -51.33
C ILE A 398 -57.81 31.04 -52.65
N ASN A 399 -56.53 31.27 -52.98
CA ASN A 399 -56.13 31.81 -54.27
C ASN A 399 -55.58 30.69 -55.16
N ILE A 400 -56.20 30.48 -56.34
CA ILE A 400 -55.81 29.44 -57.29
C ILE A 400 -55.25 30.11 -58.54
N THR A 401 -53.94 29.99 -58.73
CA THR A 401 -53.24 30.58 -59.88
C THR A 401 -53.30 29.73 -61.14
N ALA A 402 -53.43 28.40 -60.98
CA ALA A 402 -53.52 27.41 -62.06
C ALA A 402 -54.27 26.15 -61.60
N GLY A 403 -54.77 25.33 -62.53
CA GLY A 403 -55.44 24.04 -62.23
C GLY A 403 -56.92 24.13 -61.85
N GLY A 404 -57.39 25.28 -61.34
CA GLY A 404 -58.80 25.52 -61.00
C GLY A 404 -59.28 24.76 -59.75
N LEU A 405 -60.50 25.08 -59.29
CA LEU A 405 -61.17 24.32 -58.22
C LEU A 405 -62.10 23.28 -58.85
N TRP A 406 -61.83 22.00 -58.62
CA TRP A 406 -62.72 20.90 -59.01
C TRP A 406 -63.46 20.36 -57.80
N VAL A 407 -64.79 20.42 -57.82
CA VAL A 407 -65.65 19.90 -56.76
C VAL A 407 -66.39 18.68 -57.30
N SER A 408 -66.01 17.49 -56.81
CA SER A 408 -66.63 16.22 -57.24
C SER A 408 -68.04 16.05 -56.65
N SER A 409 -68.30 16.57 -55.45
CA SER A 409 -69.60 16.54 -54.77
C SER A 409 -69.68 17.64 -53.69
N GLY A 410 -70.87 17.94 -53.16
CA GLY A 410 -71.07 18.91 -52.07
C GLY A 410 -71.27 20.39 -52.49
N GLY A 411 -70.89 20.76 -53.72
CA GLY A 411 -71.13 22.09 -54.27
C GLY A 411 -70.27 23.21 -53.66
N VAL A 412 -70.39 24.43 -54.20
CA VAL A 412 -69.72 25.64 -53.66
C VAL A 412 -70.79 26.62 -53.21
N HIS A 413 -70.76 27.01 -51.94
CA HIS A 413 -71.61 28.07 -51.38
C HIS A 413 -70.78 29.33 -51.14
N VAL A 414 -71.17 30.44 -51.78
CA VAL A 414 -70.47 31.73 -51.67
C VAL A 414 -71.40 32.74 -51.02
N GLN A 415 -70.97 33.35 -49.91
CA GLN A 415 -71.69 34.44 -49.23
C GLN A 415 -70.84 35.71 -49.26
N GLY A 416 -71.43 36.82 -49.70
CA GLY A 416 -70.73 38.10 -49.84
C GLY A 416 -69.72 38.08 -50.99
N TRP A 417 -70.19 38.33 -52.22
CA TRP A 417 -69.31 38.49 -53.37
C TRP A 417 -69.39 39.94 -53.88
N GLU A 418 -68.25 40.51 -54.25
CA GLU A 418 -68.18 41.81 -54.93
C GLU A 418 -67.70 41.56 -56.36
N ARG A 419 -68.37 42.20 -57.33
CA ARG A 419 -68.09 42.02 -58.75
C ARG A 419 -66.96 42.96 -59.16
N GLU A 420 -65.71 42.51 -59.07
CA GLU A 420 -64.58 43.28 -59.57
C GLU A 420 -64.49 43.17 -61.10
N ALA A 421 -65.09 44.13 -61.81
CA ALA A 421 -64.98 44.25 -63.26
C ALA A 421 -63.60 44.82 -63.61
N THR A 422 -62.61 43.95 -63.85
CA THR A 422 -61.33 44.37 -64.42
C THR A 422 -61.56 44.99 -65.80
N ARG A 423 -61.11 46.25 -65.97
CA ARG A 423 -61.26 47.01 -67.22
C ARG A 423 -60.41 46.38 -68.33
N GLY A 424 -61.01 45.43 -69.03
CA GLY A 424 -60.52 44.80 -70.24
C GLY A 424 -61.68 44.15 -70.99
N ALA A 425 -62.55 45.01 -71.54
CA ALA A 425 -63.77 44.74 -72.32
C ALA A 425 -65.03 44.28 -71.51
N PRO A 426 -66.15 45.03 -71.58
CA PRO A 426 -67.42 44.56 -71.05
C PRO A 426 -68.13 43.68 -72.08
N ARG A 427 -68.50 42.46 -71.70
CA ARG A 427 -69.67 41.78 -72.27
C ARG A 427 -70.68 41.54 -71.16
N GLU A 428 -71.92 41.93 -71.45
CA GLU A 428 -73.08 41.82 -70.58
C GLU A 428 -73.17 40.48 -69.85
N LEU A 429 -73.35 40.54 -68.55
CA LEU A 429 -73.82 39.44 -67.71
C LEU A 429 -75.24 39.80 -67.28
N ARG A 430 -76.23 39.29 -68.02
CA ARG A 430 -77.63 39.19 -67.59
C ARG A 430 -77.85 37.81 -66.95
N ASP A 431 -78.46 37.82 -65.77
CA ASP A 431 -79.12 36.75 -65.01
C ASP A 431 -78.66 35.30 -65.25
N GLY A 432 -78.06 34.72 -64.21
CA GLY A 432 -77.75 33.29 -64.11
C GLY A 432 -76.29 32.98 -64.35
N ALA A 433 -75.44 33.18 -63.32
CA ALA A 433 -74.09 32.66 -63.34
C ALA A 433 -74.13 31.13 -63.29
N TRP A 434 -74.02 30.49 -64.44
CA TRP A 434 -73.59 29.10 -64.52
C TRP A 434 -72.11 29.05 -64.19
N ILE A 435 -71.77 28.28 -63.15
CA ILE A 435 -70.50 27.54 -63.14
C ILE A 435 -70.44 26.82 -64.49
N MET A 436 -69.45 27.11 -65.34
CA MET A 436 -69.23 26.32 -66.55
C MET A 436 -68.71 24.93 -66.15
N ALA A 437 -69.61 24.07 -65.68
CA ALA A 437 -69.42 22.64 -65.68
C ALA A 437 -69.55 22.17 -67.13
N ARG A 438 -68.43 21.87 -67.77
CA ARG A 438 -68.44 21.15 -69.05
C ARG A 438 -68.90 19.72 -68.75
N LEU A 439 -70.21 19.47 -68.81
CA LEU A 439 -70.77 18.11 -68.79
C LEU A 439 -70.29 17.37 -70.04
N GLY A 440 -69.22 16.60 -69.88
CA GLY A 440 -68.83 15.59 -70.85
C GLY A 440 -69.86 14.47 -70.85
N ARG A 441 -70.73 14.47 -71.86
CA ARG A 441 -71.62 13.34 -72.16
C ARG A 441 -70.83 12.38 -73.07
N SER A 442 -70.33 11.27 -72.55
CA SER A 442 -70.01 10.10 -73.39
C SER A 442 -71.12 9.08 -73.20
N GLY A 443 -71.81 8.76 -74.29
CA GLY A 443 -73.02 7.95 -74.31
C GLY A 443 -72.79 6.44 -74.24
N SER A 444 -73.92 5.78 -73.93
CA SER A 444 -74.29 4.36 -74.07
C SER A 444 -73.36 3.30 -73.51
#